data_AF-A0A3P3R0U6-F1
#
_entry.id   AF-A0A3P3R0U6-F1
#
_cell.length_a   1.000
_cell.length_b   1.000
_cell.length_c   1.000
_cell.angle_alpha   90.00
_cell.angle_beta   90.00
_cell.angle_gamma   90.00
#
_symmetry.space_group_name_H-M   'P 1'
#
loop_
_entity.id
_entity.type
_entity.pdbx_description
1 polymer ?
#
loop_
_entity_poly.entity_id
_entity_poly.type
_entity_poly.pdbx_seq_one_letter_code
_entity_poly.pdbx_strand_id
1 'polypeptide(L)' 'MLKKYLFMLSKVVAIGAFLFATFNANSSCVFIYHQPELPDKVKKLRKF' A
#
# COMPACT_ATOMS: atom_id res chain seq x y z
N MET A 1 13.93 31.01 -6.87
CA MET A 1 14.74 29.78 -6.71
C MET A 1 14.25 28.93 -5.55
N LEU A 2 14.38 29.37 -4.29
CA LEU A 2 14.02 28.58 -3.09
C LEU A 2 12.57 28.04 -3.06
N LYS A 3 11.57 28.86 -3.43
CA LYS A 3 10.16 28.45 -3.49
C LYS A 3 9.90 27.24 -4.41
N LYS A 4 10.65 27.14 -5.53
CA LYS A 4 10.52 26.02 -6.48
C LYS A 4 11.05 24.72 -5.88
N TYR A 5 12.17 24.79 -5.15
CA TYR A 5 12.73 23.65 -4.43
C TYR A 5 11.83 23.20 -3.28
N LEU A 6 11.28 24.15 -2.52
CA LEU A 6 10.32 23.85 -1.45
C LEU A 6 9.06 23.17 -2.00
N PHE A 7 8.55 23.63 -3.15
CA PHE A 7 7.40 23.04 -3.82
C PHE A 7 7.69 21.64 -4.41
N MET A 8 8.90 21.41 -4.91
CA MET A 8 9.31 20.06 -5.33
C MET A 8 9.43 19.12 -4.14
N LEU A 9 10.03 19.57 -3.03
CA LEU A 9 10.16 18.79 -1.82
C LEU A 9 8.77 18.43 -1.23
N SER A 10 7.84 19.38 -1.19
CA SER A 10 6.49 19.11 -0.68
C SER A 10 5.75 18.07 -1.52
N LYS A 11 5.92 18.08 -2.85
CA LYS A 11 5.37 17.05 -3.74
C LYS A 11 5.95 15.67 -3.45
N VAL A 12 7.27 15.56 -3.27
CA VAL A 12 7.92 14.28 -2.94
C VAL A 12 7.43 13.74 -1.61
N VAL A 13 7.34 14.60 -0.59
CA VAL A 13 6.80 14.23 0.73
C VAL A 13 5.34 13.80 0.63
N ALA A 14 4.51 14.53 -0.12
CA ALA A 14 3.10 14.19 -0.31
C ALA A 14 2.91 12.84 -1.01
N ILE A 15 3.69 12.56 -2.05
CA ILE A 15 3.67 11.26 -2.75
C ILE A 15 4.12 10.14 -1.80
N GLY A 16 5.20 10.35 -1.05
CA GLY A 16 5.67 9.39 -0.05
C GLY A 16 4.60 9.10 1.01
N ALA A 17 4.01 10.14 1.59
CA ALA A 17 2.93 10.00 2.57
C ALA A 17 1.73 9.24 2.00
N PHE A 18 1.34 9.51 0.75
CA PHE A 18 0.25 8.80 0.08
C PHE A 18 0.57 7.31 -0.11
N LEU A 19 1.79 6.97 -0.53
CA LEU A 19 2.22 5.58 -0.68
C LEU A 19 2.23 4.83 0.66
N PHE A 20 2.76 5.44 1.72
CA PHE A 20 2.73 4.84 3.06
C PHE A 20 1.32 4.69 3.61
N ALA A 21 0.45 5.68 3.42
CA ALA A 21 -0.96 5.59 3.80
C ALA A 21 -1.66 4.46 3.03
N THR A 22 -1.42 4.34 1.72
CA THR A 22 -1.94 3.24 0.90
C THR A 22 -1.42 1.90 1.42
N PHE A 23 -0.12 1.79 1.68
CA PHE A 23 0.46 0.55 2.22
C PHE A 23 -0.16 0.21 3.57
N ASN A 24 -0.20 1.13 4.54
CA ASN A 24 -0.74 0.91 5.88
C ASN A 24 -2.23 0.55 5.89
N ALA A 25 -3.04 1.25 5.08
CA ALA A 25 -4.46 0.95 4.96
C ALA A 25 -4.72 -0.45 4.40
N ASN A 26 -3.86 -0.93 3.49
CA ASN A 26 -3.98 -2.24 2.86
C ASN A 26 -3.18 -3.35 3.60
N SER A 27 -2.17 -2.99 4.39
CA SER A 27 -1.34 -3.89 5.19
C SER A 27 -1.90 -4.13 6.60
N SER A 28 -2.98 -3.45 6.96
CA SER A 28 -3.86 -3.86 8.07
C SER A 28 -4.44 -5.28 7.86
N CYS A 29 -4.25 -5.87 6.67
CA CYS A 29 -4.49 -7.27 6.34
C CYS A 29 -3.19 -8.07 6.11
N VAL A 30 -2.11 -7.81 6.85
CA VAL A 30 -0.92 -8.70 6.89
C VAL A 30 -1.27 -9.98 7.67
N PHE A 31 -2.31 -10.67 7.23
CA PHE A 31 -2.54 -12.09 7.52
C PHE A 31 -1.78 -12.96 6.52
N ILE A 32 -1.24 -12.42 5.43
CA ILE A 32 -0.69 -13.23 4.32
C ILE A 32 0.57 -14.02 4.73
N TYR A 33 1.41 -13.51 5.64
CA TYR A 33 2.67 -14.20 6.01
C TYR A 33 2.51 -15.36 7.01
N HIS A 34 1.43 -15.37 7.79
CA HIS A 34 1.14 -16.44 8.77
C HIS A 34 -0.20 -17.16 8.51
N GLN A 35 -0.86 -16.85 7.41
CA GLN A 35 -2.10 -17.52 7.05
C GLN A 35 -1.80 -18.95 6.58
N PRO A 36 -2.49 -19.96 7.13
CA PRO A 36 -2.37 -21.32 6.62
C PRO A 36 -2.79 -21.36 5.15
N GLU A 37 -2.30 -22.36 4.42
CA GLU A 37 -2.69 -22.55 3.03
C GLU A 37 -4.21 -22.49 2.87
N LEU A 38 -4.67 -21.61 1.98
CA LEU A 38 -6.09 -21.42 1.70
C LEU A 38 -6.68 -22.73 1.11
N PRO A 39 -7.80 -23.23 1.64
CA PRO A 39 -8.45 -24.42 1.11
C PRO A 39 -8.77 -24.31 -0.39
N ASP A 40 -8.65 -25.40 -1.15
CA ASP A 40 -8.86 -25.34 -2.61
C ASP A 40 -10.27 -24.85 -3.03
N LYS A 41 -11.26 -25.05 -2.15
CA LYS A 41 -12.63 -24.57 -2.38
C LYS A 41 -12.71 -23.04 -2.47
N VAL A 42 -11.89 -22.30 -1.72
CA VAL A 42 -11.91 -20.82 -1.74
C VAL A 42 -11.16 -20.25 -2.94
N LYS A 43 -10.22 -21.00 -3.53
CA LYS A 43 -9.54 -20.60 -4.78
C LYS A 43 -10.54 -20.45 -5.93
N LYS A 44 -11.62 -21.26 -5.95
CA LYS A 44 -12.70 -21.19 -6.94
C LYS A 44 -13.56 -19.93 -6.84
N LEU A 45 -13.49 -19.21 -5.72
CA LEU A 45 -14.23 -17.96 -5.49
C LEU A 45 -13.46 -16.73 -5.99
N ARG A 46 -12.18 -16.88 -6.34
CA ARG A 46 -11.37 -15.79 -6.87
C ARG A 46 -11.80 -15.50 -8.30
N LYS A 47 -12.23 -14.25 -8.56
CA LYS A 47 -12.72 -13.78 -9.86
C LYS A 47 -11.62 -13.30 -10.83
N PHE A 48 -10.34 -13.47 -10.49
CA PHE A 48 -9.19 -12.97 -11.25
C PHE A 48 -8.16 -14.07 -11.49
#